data_AF-A0A925NUT1-F1
#
_entry.id   AF-A0A925NUT1-F1
#
_cell.length_a   1.000
_cell.length_b   1.000
_cell.length_c   1.000
_cell.angle_alpha   90.00
_cell.angle_beta   90.00
_cell.angle_gamma   90.00
#
_symmetry.space_group_name_H-M   'P 1'
#
loop_
_entity.id
_entity.type
_entity.pdbx_description
1 polymer ?
#
loop_
_entity_poly.entity_id
_entity_poly.type
_entity_poly.pdbx_seq_one_letter_code
_entity_poly.pdbx_strand_id
1 'polypeptide(L)' 'MDGPVKDAFDLIDRLGKTNRVRQSIIRHAFRFYMGRNEMLSDSQTLIAADKAYLESGGSFEAVIVSLLTSDSFMYRK' A
#
# COMPACT_ATOMS: atom_id res chain seq x y z
N MET A 1 12.50 -10.96 10.31
CA MET A 1 11.40 -11.88 9.95
C MET A 1 11.78 -13.33 10.23
N ASP A 2 12.88 -13.52 10.93
CA ASP A 2 13.70 -14.72 10.80
C ASP A 2 13.50 -15.61 12.01
N GLY A 3 13.77 -16.89 11.80
CA GLY A 3 13.56 -17.94 12.79
C GLY A 3 12.29 -18.77 12.53
N PRO A 4 12.13 -19.86 13.29
CA PRO A 4 11.01 -20.78 13.12
C PRO A 4 9.66 -20.09 13.37
N VAL A 5 8.67 -20.53 12.60
CA VAL A 5 7.25 -20.14 12.77
C VAL A 5 6.50 -21.32 13.37
N LYS A 6 5.55 -21.02 14.26
CA LYS A 6 4.78 -22.05 14.99
C LYS A 6 3.75 -22.72 14.10
N ASP A 7 3.04 -21.93 13.30
CA ASP A 7 1.96 -22.35 12.42
C ASP A 7 1.69 -21.28 11.34
N ALA A 8 0.67 -21.51 10.50
CA ALA A 8 0.30 -20.59 9.44
C ALA A 8 -0.22 -19.24 9.96
N PHE A 9 -0.89 -19.19 11.11
CA PHE A 9 -1.42 -17.96 11.67
C PHE A 9 -0.30 -17.07 12.23
N ASP A 10 0.68 -17.66 12.92
CA ASP A 10 1.89 -16.96 13.37
C ASP A 10 2.65 -16.35 12.18
N LEU A 11 2.79 -17.10 11.08
CA LEU A 11 3.40 -16.57 9.87
C LEU A 11 2.59 -15.40 9.28
N ILE A 12 1.27 -15.51 9.18
CA ILE A 12 0.40 -14.45 8.65
C ILE A 12 0.48 -13.18 9.52
N ASP A 13 0.42 -13.31 10.85
CA ASP A 13 0.53 -12.18 11.76
C ASP A 13 1.89 -11.47 11.63
N ARG A 14 2.98 -12.23 11.54
CA ARG A 14 4.31 -11.66 11.26
C ARG A 14 4.32 -10.94 9.91
N LEU A 15 3.80 -11.57 8.86
CA LEU A 15 3.73 -11.02 7.50
C LEU A 15 2.97 -9.70 7.46
N GLY A 16 1.80 -9.65 8.10
CA GLY A 16 0.98 -8.43 8.22
C GLY A 16 1.72 -7.24 8.85
N LYS A 17 2.74 -7.49 9.66
CA LYS A 17 3.56 -6.45 10.31
C LYS A 17 4.70 -5.93 9.44
N THR A 18 4.90 -6.46 8.23
CA THR A 18 6.01 -6.00 7.36
C THR A 18 5.64 -4.92 6.37
N ASN A 19 6.61 -4.06 6.13
CA ASN A 19 6.56 -3.04 5.07
C ASN A 19 6.28 -3.66 3.70
N ARG A 20 6.83 -4.84 3.39
CA ARG A 20 6.64 -5.49 2.08
C ARG A 20 5.18 -5.89 1.84
N VAL A 21 4.51 -6.46 2.84
CA VAL A 21 3.10 -6.83 2.73
C VAL A 21 2.23 -5.59 2.63
N ARG A 22 2.48 -4.58 3.46
CA ARG A 22 1.78 -3.29 3.35
C ARG A 22 1.94 -2.66 1.96
N GLN A 23 3.16 -2.57 1.45
CA GLN A 23 3.45 -2.05 0.11
C GLN A 23 2.75 -2.86 -0.99
N SER A 24 2.67 -4.18 -0.85
CA SER A 24 1.94 -5.03 -1.80
C SER A 24 0.44 -4.68 -1.85
N ILE A 25 -0.18 -4.51 -0.67
CA ILE A 25 -1.59 -4.11 -0.56
C ILE A 25 -1.82 -2.72 -1.14
N ILE A 26 -0.96 -1.75 -0.84
CA ILE A 26 -1.06 -0.39 -1.39
C ILE A 26 -0.90 -0.38 -2.91
N ARG A 27 0.06 -1.13 -3.46
CA ARG A 27 0.22 -1.27 -4.91
C ARG A 27 -0.98 -1.95 -5.56
N HIS A 28 -1.60 -2.92 -4.89
CA HIS A 28 -2.85 -3.52 -5.36
C HIS A 28 -3.99 -2.49 -5.36
N ALA A 29 -4.14 -1.71 -4.28
CA ALA A 29 -5.13 -0.63 -4.19
C ALA A 29 -4.92 0.41 -5.29
N PHE A 30 -3.67 0.84 -5.52
CA PHE A 30 -3.32 1.71 -6.64
C PHE A 30 -3.84 1.13 -7.95
N ARG A 31 -3.51 -0.12 -8.29
CA ARG A 31 -3.94 -0.73 -9.57
C ARG A 31 -5.45 -0.80 -9.71
N PHE A 32 -6.14 -1.15 -8.62
CA PHE A 32 -7.59 -1.25 -8.59
C PHE A 32 -8.26 0.12 -8.82
N TYR A 33 -7.89 1.14 -8.04
CA TYR A 33 -8.53 2.46 -8.09
C TYR A 33 -8.06 3.32 -9.28
N MET A 34 -6.83 3.12 -9.74
CA MET A 34 -6.30 3.81 -10.92
C MET A 34 -6.72 3.14 -12.23
N GLY A 35 -7.13 1.86 -12.19
CA GLY A 35 -7.53 1.10 -13.37
C GLY A 35 -6.37 0.74 -14.31
N ARG A 36 -5.12 0.83 -13.83
CA ARG A 36 -3.90 0.59 -14.62
C ARG A 36 -2.73 0.11 -13.77
N ASN A 37 -1.69 -0.40 -14.42
CA ASN A 37 -0.42 -0.71 -13.76
C ASN A 37 0.34 0.56 -13.35
N GLU A 38 1.16 0.42 -12.32
CA GLU A 38 2.07 1.46 -11.80
C GLU A 38 3.24 1.70 -12.77
N MET A 39 3.62 2.97 -12.94
CA MET A 39 4.80 3.43 -13.67
C MET A 39 5.81 4.01 -12.68
N LEU A 40 7.06 4.20 -13.11
CA LEU A 40 8.09 4.82 -12.26
C LEU A 40 7.69 6.22 -11.77
N SER A 41 6.95 6.97 -12.60
CA SER A 41 6.40 8.29 -12.26
C SER A 41 5.38 8.27 -11.12
N ASP A 42 4.76 7.11 -10.83
CA ASP A 42 3.79 6.97 -9.73
C ASP A 42 4.44 6.74 -8.36
N SER A 43 5.78 6.68 -8.31
CA SER A 43 6.54 6.40 -7.08
C SER A 43 6.18 7.35 -5.94
N GLN A 44 6.04 8.65 -6.21
CA GLN A 44 5.67 9.64 -5.17
C GLN A 44 4.25 9.42 -4.66
N THR A 45 3.30 9.08 -5.53
CA THR A 45 1.92 8.73 -5.14
C THR A 45 1.90 7.52 -4.21
N LEU A 46 2.66 6.47 -4.53
CA LEU A 46 2.73 5.25 -3.71
C LEU A 46 3.40 5.52 -2.35
N ILE A 47 4.44 6.37 -2.31
CA ILE A 47 5.09 6.79 -1.06
C ILE A 47 4.11 7.59 -0.20
N ALA A 48 3.35 8.51 -0.80
CA ALA A 48 2.35 9.30 -0.09
C ALA A 48 1.24 8.41 0.49
N ALA A 49 0.78 7.42 -0.27
CA ALA A 49 -0.21 6.46 0.20
C ALA A 49 0.31 5.57 1.35
N ASP A 50 1.57 5.12 1.32
CA ASP A 50 2.18 4.38 2.44
C ASP A 50 2.32 5.23 3.70
N LYS A 51 2.69 6.50 3.55
CA LYS A 51 2.72 7.46 4.67
C LYS A 51 1.34 7.70 5.24
N ALA A 52 0.33 7.93 4.39
CA ALA A 52 -1.05 8.12 4.83
C ALA A 52 -1.58 6.91 5.62
N TYR A 53 -1.24 5.69 5.21
CA TYR A 53 -1.55 4.49 5.99
C TYR A 53 -0.90 4.51 7.37
N LEU A 54 0.39 4.82 7.46
CA LEU A 54 1.13 4.84 8.73
C LEU A 54 0.64 5.92 9.69
N GLU A 55 0.49 7.15 9.19
CA GLU A 55 0.11 8.33 9.99
C GLU A 55 -1.32 8.24 10.51
N SER A 56 -2.19 7.52 9.79
CA SER A 56 -3.59 7.27 10.21
C SER A 56 -3.76 6.07 11.15
N GLY A 57 -2.66 5.39 11.55
CA GLY A 57 -2.75 4.18 12.37
C GLY A 57 -3.28 2.96 11.62
N GLY A 58 -3.13 2.93 10.29
CA GLY A 58 -3.51 1.82 9.44
C GLY A 58 -4.85 1.97 8.73
N SER A 59 -5.36 3.20 8.55
CA SER A 59 -6.62 3.43 7.85
C SER A 59 -6.48 3.18 6.35
N PHE A 60 -7.26 2.23 5.83
CA PHE A 60 -7.35 2.01 4.39
C PHE A 60 -8.13 3.13 3.68
N GLU A 61 -9.06 3.78 4.36
CA GLU A 61 -9.74 4.97 3.83
C GLU A 61 -8.74 6.10 3.54
N ALA A 62 -7.78 6.33 4.45
CA ALA A 62 -6.73 7.34 4.26
C ALA A 62 -5.86 7.03 3.03
N VAL A 63 -5.58 5.74 2.77
CA VAL A 63 -4.89 5.30 1.55
C VAL A 63 -5.70 5.66 0.31
N ILE A 64 -7.00 5.36 0.30
CA ILE A 64 -7.87 5.65 -0.84
C ILE A 64 -7.93 7.15 -1.11
N VAL A 65 -8.13 7.97 -0.06
CA VAL A 65 -8.12 9.43 -0.19
C VAL A 65 -6.81 9.91 -0.79
N SER A 66 -5.67 9.47 -0.26
CA SER A 66 -4.34 9.84 -0.77
C SER A 66 -4.15 9.49 -2.25
N LEU A 67 -4.64 8.32 -2.68
CA LEU A 67 -4.59 7.90 -4.07
C LEU A 67 -5.47 8.76 -4.97
N LEU A 68 -6.73 8.99 -4.59
CA LEU A 68 -7.71 9.70 -5.42
C LEU A 68 -7.48 11.22 -5.47
N THR A 69 -6.67 11.78 -4.56
CA THR A 69 -6.23 13.18 -4.61
C THR A 69 -4.84 13.37 -5.20
N SER A 70 -4.20 12.31 -5.69
CA SER A 70 -2.83 12.36 -6.23
C SER A 70 -2.76 12.87 -7.68
N ASP A 71 -1.59 13.38 -8.06
CA ASP A 71 -1.30 13.72 -9.46
C ASP A 71 -1.44 12.50 -10.40
N SER A 72 -1.10 11.29 -9.93
CA SER A 72 -1.29 10.06 -10.68
C SER A 72 -2.75 9.78 -11.04
N PHE A 73 -3.70 10.26 -10.21
CA PHE A 73 -5.14 10.17 -10.46
C PHE A 73 -5.62 11.34 -11.32
N MET A 74 -5.24 12.57 -10.95
CA MET A 74 -5.71 13.80 -11.61
C MET A 74 -5.25 13.89 -13.07
N TYR A 75 -4.00 13.49 -13.35
CA TYR A 75 -3.41 13.55 -14.68
C TYR A 75 -3.41 12.19 -15.38
N ARG A 76 -4.50 11.43 -15.25
CA ARG A 76 -4.72 10.20 -16.05
C ARG A 76 -4.48 10.50 -17.54
N LYS A 77 -3.36 10.02 -18.06
CA LYS A 77 -3.21 9.76 -19.50
C LYS A 77 -3.82 8.42 -19.83
#